data_AF-A0A436DTH0-F1
#
_entry.id   AF-A0A436DTH0-F1
#
_cell.length_a   1.000
_cell.length_b   1.000
_cell.length_c   1.000
_cell.angle_alpha   90.00
_cell.angle_beta   90.00
_cell.angle_gamma   90.00
#
_symmetry.space_group_name_H-M   'P 1'
#
loop_
_entity.id
_entity.type
_entity.pdbx_description
1 polymer ?
#
loop_
_entity_poly.entity_id
_entity_poly.type
_entity_poly.pdbx_seq_one_letter_code
_entity_poly.pdbx_strand_id
1 'polypeptide(L)'
;HVRPLLDAGGDETGIFEVPAGGRRYRALEMLVSQKRLARTAPVPCVMGNNAVLAEEVSLAENIDRVPLHPLDAYRAFKDMRDKGMSEEEIAAAFFISVTIVKQRLKLTAVSPALLDVYADAGMTIAQLEAFSVSDDHAKQEQEREAI
;
A
#
# COMPACT_ATOMS: atom_id res chain seq x y z
N HIS A 1 9.69 5.12 15.04
CA HIS A 1 9.98 4.79 16.45
C HIS A 1 11.24 3.96 16.48
N VAL A 2 12.10 4.18 17.47
CA VAL A 2 13.33 3.40 17.65
C VAL A 2 13.44 2.87 19.07
N ARG A 3 14.09 1.73 19.24
CA ARG A 3 14.31 1.10 20.55
C ARG A 3 15.72 0.54 20.63
N PRO A 4 16.40 0.60 21.78
CA PRO A 4 17.73 0.04 21.92
C PRO A 4 17.67 -1.49 21.81
N LEU A 5 18.63 -2.06 21.09
CA LEU A 5 18.89 -3.49 21.14
C LEU A 5 19.65 -3.80 22.43
N LEU A 6 19.12 -4.74 23.20
CA LEU A 6 19.74 -5.24 24.42
C LEU A 6 20.58 -6.47 24.08
N ASP A 7 21.73 -6.61 24.76
CA ASP A 7 22.53 -7.82 24.67
C ASP A 7 21.95 -8.96 25.52
N ALA A 8 22.63 -10.10 25.57
CA ALA A 8 22.19 -11.26 26.35
C ALA A 8 22.15 -11.00 27.87
N GLY A 9 22.83 -9.95 28.35
CA GLY A 9 22.82 -9.48 29.74
C GLY A 9 21.73 -8.46 30.04
N GLY A 10 21.04 -7.95 29.02
CA GLY A 10 20.04 -6.89 29.15
C GLY A 10 20.62 -5.47 29.06
N ASP A 11 21.89 -5.32 28.70
CA ASP A 11 22.56 -4.03 28.56
C ASP A 11 22.39 -3.45 27.14
N GLU A 12 22.31 -2.12 27.03
CA GLU A 12 22.15 -1.45 25.74
C GLU A 12 23.41 -1.59 24.86
N THR A 13 23.24 -2.11 23.65
CA THR A 13 24.34 -2.32 22.68
C THR A 13 24.78 -1.06 21.95
N GLY A 14 24.07 0.06 22.13
CA GLY A 14 24.22 1.28 21.33
C GLY A 14 23.67 1.16 19.89
N ILE A 15 23.12 0.01 19.52
CA ILE A 15 22.41 -0.22 18.26
C ILE A 15 20.91 -0.12 18.54
N PHE A 16 20.16 0.41 17.59
CA PHE A 16 18.71 0.58 17.70
C PHE A 16 17.97 -0.21 16.63
N GLU A 17 16.89 -0.86 17.03
CA GLU A 17 15.89 -1.40 16.11
C GLU A 17 14.87 -0.31 15.75
N VAL A 18 14.31 -0.40 14.53
CA VAL A 18 13.27 0.50 14.01
C VAL A 18 11.96 -0.27 13.78
N PRO A 19 11.12 -0.48 14.80
CA PRO A 19 9.86 -1.22 14.65
C PRO A 19 8.84 -0.50 13.75
N ALA A 20 8.93 0.83 13.64
CA ALA A 20 8.01 1.62 12.84
C ALA A 20 8.71 2.71 12.02
N GLY A 21 8.31 2.84 10.75
CA GLY A 21 8.85 3.83 9.81
C GLY A 21 9.85 3.30 8.78
N GLY A 22 9.76 2.02 8.40
CA GLY A 22 10.67 1.38 7.43
C GLY A 22 10.81 2.11 6.09
N ARG A 23 9.76 2.80 5.60
CA ARG A 23 9.83 3.63 4.38
C ARG A 23 10.81 4.79 4.50
N ARG A 24 10.81 5.49 5.65
CA ARG A 24 11.73 6.60 5.93
C ARG A 24 13.15 6.07 6.08
N TYR A 25 13.32 4.95 6.75
CA TYR A 25 14.62 4.28 6.89
C TYR A 25 15.23 3.95 5.52
N ARG A 26 14.48 3.28 4.62
CA ARG A 26 14.95 2.98 3.25
C ARG A 26 15.27 4.24 2.44
N ALA A 27 14.47 5.30 2.57
CA ALA A 27 14.75 6.56 1.90
C ALA A 27 16.06 7.19 2.39
N LEU A 28 16.36 7.12 3.69
CA LEU A 28 17.63 7.56 4.25
C LEU A 28 18.80 6.71 3.75
N GLU A 29 18.64 5.38 3.68
CA GLU A 29 19.64 4.49 3.06
C GLU A 29 19.92 4.87 1.60
N MET A 30 18.88 5.20 0.83
CA MET A 30 19.02 5.69 -0.55
C MET A 30 19.75 7.04 -0.62
N LEU A 31 19.48 7.98 0.30
CA LEU A 31 20.18 9.27 0.32
C LEU A 31 21.66 9.10 0.69
N VAL A 32 21.97 8.19 1.61
CA VAL A 32 23.34 7.86 1.99
C VAL A 32 24.08 7.16 0.84
N SER A 33 23.44 6.22 0.15
CA SER A 33 24.05 5.54 -1.01
C SER A 33 24.31 6.50 -2.18
N GLN A 34 23.43 7.48 -2.38
CA GLN A 34 23.60 8.57 -3.34
C GLN A 34 24.61 9.65 -2.89
N LYS A 35 25.24 9.50 -1.70
CA LYS A 35 26.15 10.48 -1.08
C LYS A 35 25.52 11.86 -0.85
N ARG A 36 24.19 11.94 -0.83
CA ARG A 36 23.41 13.16 -0.56
C ARG A 36 23.20 13.39 0.93
N LEU A 37 23.48 12.38 1.75
CA LEU A 37 23.46 12.43 3.20
C LEU A 37 24.71 11.74 3.76
N ALA A 38 25.36 12.35 4.75
CA ALA A 38 26.48 11.72 5.44
C ALA A 38 26.01 10.48 6.23
N ARG A 39 26.83 9.42 6.27
CA ARG A 39 26.53 8.21 7.07
C ARG A 39 26.32 8.49 8.56
N THR A 40 26.89 9.58 9.05
CA THR A 40 26.84 10.02 10.45
C THR A 40 25.82 11.14 10.68
N ALA A 41 24.99 11.47 9.68
CA ALA A 41 24.01 12.54 9.82
C ALA A 41 22.99 12.19 10.92
N PRO A 42 22.73 13.10 11.88
CA PRO A 42 21.74 12.84 12.91
C PRO A 42 20.33 12.82 12.30
N VAL A 43 19.55 11.80 12.64
CA VAL A 43 18.16 11.65 12.23
C VAL A 43 17.28 11.78 13.47
N PRO A 44 16.27 12.68 13.47
CA PRO A 44 15.35 12.79 14.59
C PRO A 44 14.50 11.52 14.70
N CYS A 45 14.61 10.86 15.85
CA CYS A 45 13.92 9.61 16.15
C CYS A 45 13.11 9.74 17.45
N VAL A 46 11.95 9.09 17.48
CA VAL A 46 11.12 8.99 18.68
C VAL A 46 11.46 7.69 19.40
N MET A 47 11.90 7.80 20.65
CA MET A 47 12.17 6.64 21.51
C MET A 47 10.86 5.92 21.84
N GLY A 48 10.80 4.63 21.57
CA GLY A 48 9.68 3.78 21.98
C GLY A 48 9.73 3.49 23.49
N ASN A 49 8.56 3.35 24.10
CA ASN A 49 8.40 2.86 25.46
C ASN A 49 8.50 1.32 25.49
N ASN A 50 9.17 0.77 26.51
CA ASN A 50 9.38 -0.67 26.68
C ASN A 50 8.11 -1.43 27.14
N ALA A 51 7.02 -0.72 27.46
CA ALA A 51 5.78 -1.29 27.95
C ALA A 51 4.91 -1.97 26.86
N VAL A 52 5.17 -1.66 25.58
CA VAL A 52 4.41 -2.19 24.43
C VAL A 52 5.37 -3.04 23.60
N LEU A 53 4.96 -4.22 23.14
CA LEU A 53 5.85 -5.08 22.35
C LEU A 53 6.17 -4.45 20.98
N ALA A 54 7.36 -4.70 20.45
CA ALA A 54 7.77 -4.14 19.14
C ALA A 54 6.84 -4.62 18.02
N GLU A 55 6.39 -5.87 18.13
CA GLU A 55 5.41 -6.51 17.26
C GLU A 55 4.06 -5.78 17.28
N GLU A 56 3.59 -5.34 18.45
CA GLU A 56 2.33 -4.61 18.59
C GLU A 56 2.39 -3.22 17.97
N VAL A 57 3.51 -2.50 18.13
CA VAL A 57 3.71 -1.18 17.51
C VAL A 57 3.79 -1.30 15.99
N SER A 58 4.49 -2.32 15.48
CA SER A 58 4.56 -2.62 14.05
C SER A 58 3.19 -3.03 13.49
N LEU A 59 2.46 -3.87 14.22
CA LEU A 59 1.12 -4.29 13.84
C LEU A 59 0.16 -3.10 13.79
N ALA A 60 0.17 -2.23 14.80
CA ALA A 60 -0.64 -1.02 14.82
C ALA A 60 -0.31 -0.08 13.65
N GLU A 61 0.97 0.17 13.35
CA GLU A 61 1.37 0.97 12.17
C GLU A 61 0.80 0.37 10.87
N ASN A 62 0.82 -0.95 10.74
CA ASN A 62 0.32 -1.64 9.55
C ASN A 62 -1.21 -1.67 9.47
N ILE A 63 -1.91 -1.79 10.61
CA ILE A 63 -3.38 -1.75 10.68
C ILE A 63 -3.91 -0.36 10.37
N ASP A 64 -3.28 0.69 10.90
CA ASP A 64 -3.68 2.08 10.68
C ASP A 64 -3.26 2.61 9.30
N ARG A 65 -2.56 1.79 8.51
CA ARG A 65 -2.20 2.15 7.14
C ARG A 65 -3.47 2.28 6.32
N VAL A 66 -3.78 3.52 5.93
CA VAL A 66 -4.89 3.82 5.02
C VAL A 66 -4.77 2.91 3.79
N PRO A 67 -5.76 2.00 3.56
CA PRO A 67 -5.76 1.16 2.39
C PRO A 67 -5.75 2.03 1.15
N LEU A 68 -4.99 1.63 0.13
CA LEU A 68 -4.98 2.33 -1.14
C LEU A 68 -6.41 2.35 -1.69
N HIS A 69 -6.87 3.52 -2.17
CA HIS A 69 -8.20 3.62 -2.75
C HIS A 69 -8.32 2.58 -3.88
N PRO A 70 -9.43 1.85 -4.02
CA PRO A 70 -9.53 0.77 -4.99
C PRO A 70 -9.25 1.18 -6.44
N LEU A 71 -9.58 2.43 -6.83
CA LEU A 71 -9.20 2.98 -8.13
C LEU A 71 -7.69 3.19 -8.30
N ASP A 72 -7.02 3.65 -7.24
CA ASP A 72 -5.58 3.86 -7.27
C ASP A 72 -4.84 2.53 -7.29
N ALA A 73 -5.37 1.52 -6.59
CA ALA A 73 -4.88 0.15 -6.66
C ALA A 73 -5.03 -0.42 -8.07
N TYR A 74 -6.20 -0.24 -8.70
CA TYR A 74 -6.43 -0.62 -10.09
C TYR A 74 -5.41 0.01 -11.04
N ARG A 75 -5.24 1.34 -11.00
CA ARG A 75 -4.29 2.07 -11.86
C ARG A 75 -2.87 1.57 -11.65
N ALA A 76 -2.45 1.40 -10.40
CA ALA A 76 -1.12 0.90 -10.07
C ALA A 76 -0.89 -0.54 -10.57
N PHE A 77 -1.89 -1.42 -10.45
CA PHE A 77 -1.77 -2.81 -10.91
C PHE A 77 -1.72 -2.89 -12.42
N LYS A 78 -2.52 -2.07 -13.13
CA LYS A 78 -2.48 -1.95 -14.58
C LYS A 78 -1.08 -1.51 -15.05
N ASP A 79 -0.53 -0.46 -14.45
CA ASP A 79 0.82 0.03 -14.77
C ASP A 79 1.90 -1.04 -14.55
N MET A 80 1.78 -1.84 -13.49
CA MET A 80 2.71 -2.94 -13.23
C MET A 80 2.53 -4.10 -14.22
N ARG A 81 1.30 -4.37 -14.63
CA ARG A 81 1.00 -5.40 -15.62
C ARG A 81 1.52 -5.01 -17.01
N ASP A 82 1.37 -3.75 -17.38
CA ASP A 82 1.91 -3.18 -18.62
C ASP A 82 3.46 -3.18 -18.63
N LYS A 83 4.09 -3.14 -17.45
CA LYS A 83 5.54 -3.33 -17.27
C LYS A 83 5.98 -4.80 -17.29
N GLY A 84 5.05 -5.75 -17.47
CA GLY A 84 5.33 -7.18 -17.60
C GLY A 84 5.31 -7.98 -16.31
N MET A 85 4.96 -7.39 -15.16
CA MET A 85 4.86 -8.13 -13.88
C MET A 85 3.66 -9.08 -13.89
N SER A 86 3.78 -10.26 -13.27
CA SER A 86 2.65 -11.19 -13.08
C SER A 86 1.71 -10.73 -11.97
N GLU A 87 0.49 -11.27 -11.95
CA GLU A 87 -0.48 -10.96 -10.90
C GLU A 87 0.00 -11.41 -9.51
N GLU A 88 0.77 -12.50 -9.45
CA GLU A 88 1.40 -13.03 -8.24
C GLU A 88 2.51 -12.09 -7.73
N GLU A 89 3.32 -11.54 -8.63
CA GLU A 89 4.36 -10.57 -8.28
C GLU A 89 3.74 -9.27 -7.75
N ILE A 90 2.66 -8.80 -8.37
CA ILE A 90 1.90 -7.64 -7.91
C ILE A 90 1.27 -7.93 -6.54
N ALA A 91 0.65 -9.10 -6.35
CA ALA A 91 0.07 -9.49 -5.08
C ALA A 91 1.10 -9.49 -3.94
N ALA A 92 2.30 -10.04 -4.21
CA ALA A 92 3.41 -10.04 -3.27
C ALA A 92 3.93 -8.63 -2.96
N ALA A 93 4.03 -7.75 -3.96
CA ALA A 93 4.50 -6.38 -3.78
C ALA A 93 3.58 -5.53 -2.89
N PHE A 94 2.27 -5.78 -2.98
CA PHE A 94 1.25 -5.06 -2.20
C PHE A 94 0.80 -5.79 -0.94
N PHE A 95 1.29 -7.00 -0.68
CA PHE A 95 0.87 -7.87 0.43
C PHE A 95 -0.65 -8.12 0.46
N ILE A 96 -1.22 -8.39 -0.71
CA ILE A 96 -2.65 -8.70 -0.88
C ILE A 96 -2.82 -10.05 -1.57
N SER A 97 -4.05 -10.58 -1.59
CA SER A 97 -4.33 -11.81 -2.32
C SER A 97 -4.37 -11.58 -3.84
N VAL A 98 -3.97 -12.61 -4.60
CA VAL A 98 -4.08 -12.61 -6.07
C VAL A 98 -5.52 -12.38 -6.52
N THR A 99 -6.50 -12.86 -5.74
CA THR A 99 -7.93 -12.61 -6.00
C THR A 99 -8.26 -11.12 -6.01
N ILE A 100 -7.71 -10.34 -5.07
CA ILE A 100 -7.90 -8.89 -5.05
C ILE A 100 -7.23 -8.23 -6.26
N VAL A 101 -6.02 -8.67 -6.64
CA VAL A 101 -5.35 -8.17 -7.84
C VAL A 101 -6.20 -8.41 -9.10
N LYS A 102 -6.71 -9.63 -9.28
CA LYS A 102 -7.63 -9.98 -10.38
C LYS A 102 -8.90 -9.14 -10.37
N GLN A 103 -9.54 -8.97 -9.22
CA GLN A 103 -10.74 -8.14 -9.08
C GLN A 103 -10.46 -6.69 -9.47
N ARG A 104 -9.35 -6.12 -9.01
CA ARG A 104 -8.98 -4.74 -9.35
C ARG A 104 -8.64 -4.60 -10.82
N LEU A 105 -7.92 -5.55 -11.42
CA LEU A 105 -7.61 -5.52 -12.85
C LEU A 105 -8.87 -5.62 -13.73
N LYS A 106 -9.93 -6.31 -13.30
CA LYS A 106 -11.21 -6.35 -14.04
C LYS A 106 -11.88 -4.99 -14.19
N LEU A 107 -11.53 -4.01 -13.35
CA LEU A 107 -12.00 -2.64 -13.51
C LEU A 107 -11.46 -1.96 -14.80
N THR A 108 -10.54 -2.59 -15.55
CA THR A 108 -10.18 -2.13 -16.91
C THR A 108 -11.35 -2.16 -17.89
N ALA A 109 -12.31 -3.06 -17.69
CA ALA A 109 -13.45 -3.25 -18.60
C ALA A 109 -14.63 -2.28 -18.30
N VAL A 110 -14.50 -1.44 -17.28
CA VAL A 110 -15.55 -0.52 -16.86
C VAL A 110 -15.36 0.84 -17.53
N SER A 111 -16.47 1.45 -17.98
CA SER A 111 -16.45 2.76 -18.63
C SER A 111 -15.83 3.84 -17.73
N PRO A 112 -15.04 4.78 -18.29
CA PRO A 112 -14.47 5.89 -17.53
C PRO A 112 -15.53 6.70 -16.76
N ALA A 113 -16.73 6.87 -17.32
CA ALA A 113 -17.82 7.61 -16.67
C ALA A 113 -18.30 6.93 -15.38
N LEU A 114 -18.30 5.60 -15.32
CA LEU A 114 -18.64 4.85 -14.10
C LEU A 114 -17.51 4.90 -13.06
N LEU A 115 -16.26 4.91 -13.52
CA LEU A 115 -15.10 5.08 -12.63
C LEU A 115 -15.10 6.46 -11.96
N ASP A 116 -15.50 7.51 -12.67
CA ASP A 116 -15.61 8.87 -12.11
C ASP A 116 -16.73 8.96 -11.05
N VAL A 117 -17.89 8.34 -11.30
CA VAL A 117 -18.97 8.29 -10.30
C VAL A 117 -18.56 7.50 -9.06
N TYR A 118 -17.78 6.43 -9.21
CA TYR A 118 -17.19 5.73 -8.07
C TYR A 118 -16.17 6.59 -7.33
N ALA A 119 -15.37 7.41 -8.04
CA ALA A 119 -14.43 8.35 -7.43
C ALA A 119 -15.15 9.42 -6.59
N ASP A 120 -16.32 9.86 -7.03
CA ASP A 120 -17.17 10.83 -6.32
C ASP A 120 -18.03 10.19 -5.20
N ALA A 121 -17.73 8.94 -4.81
CA ALA A 121 -18.48 8.15 -3.83
C ALA A 121 -19.98 7.96 -4.16
N GLY A 122 -20.36 8.12 -5.43
CA GLY A 122 -21.72 7.93 -5.93
C GLY A 122 -22.12 6.46 -6.11
N MET A 123 -21.17 5.52 -5.98
CA MET A 123 -21.44 4.08 -5.98
C MET A 123 -20.43 3.32 -5.12
N THR A 124 -20.75 2.07 -4.79
CA THR A 124 -19.86 1.14 -4.07
C THR A 124 -19.06 0.28 -5.05
N ILE A 125 -17.95 -0.30 -4.59
CA ILE A 125 -17.14 -1.18 -5.45
C ILE A 125 -17.90 -2.44 -5.88
N ALA A 126 -18.81 -2.95 -5.06
CA ALA A 126 -19.65 -4.09 -5.42
C ALA A 126 -20.60 -3.74 -6.58
N GLN A 127 -21.13 -2.52 -6.62
CA GLN A 127 -21.93 -2.03 -7.73
C GLN A 127 -21.07 -1.84 -9.00
N LEU A 128 -19.87 -1.29 -8.85
CA LEU A 128 -18.92 -1.13 -9.96
C LEU A 128 -18.50 -2.49 -10.54
N GLU A 129 -18.28 -3.50 -9.70
CA GLU A 129 -17.96 -4.87 -10.10
C GLU A 129 -19.11 -5.54 -10.87
N ALA A 130 -20.37 -5.20 -10.59
CA ALA A 130 -21.51 -5.71 -11.36
C ALA A 130 -21.48 -5.25 -12.83
N PHE A 131 -21.04 -4.01 -13.09
CA PHE A 131 -20.87 -3.49 -14.44
C PHE A 131 -19.66 -4.09 -15.18
N SER A 132 -18.66 -4.61 -14.46
CA SER A 132 -17.49 -5.28 -15.05
C SER A 132 -17.78 -6.64 -15.71
N VAL A 133 -19.03 -7.12 -15.65
CA VAL A 133 -19.48 -8.37 -16.30
C VAL A 133 -19.69 -8.20 -17.80
N SER A 134 -19.96 -6.98 -18.27
CA SER A 134 -20.17 -6.65 -19.68
C SER A 134 -19.03 -5.76 -20.16
N ASP A 135 -18.33 -6.11 -21.24
CA ASP A 135 -17.26 -5.28 -21.82
C ASP A 135 -17.82 -4.14 -22.72
N ASP A 136 -19.15 -4.00 -22.81
CA ASP A 136 -19.82 -3.00 -23.63
C ASP A 136 -20.11 -1.73 -22.82
N HIS A 137 -19.24 -0.74 -22.97
CA HIS A 137 -19.34 0.54 -22.27
C HIS A 137 -20.66 1.28 -22.54
N ALA A 138 -21.24 1.16 -23.74
CA ALA A 138 -22.49 1.83 -24.06
C ALA A 138 -23.68 1.19 -23.32
N LYS A 139 -23.65 -0.14 -23.16
CA LYS A 139 -24.65 -0.86 -22.34
C LYS A 139 -24.49 -0.57 -20.85
N GLN A 140 -23.26 -0.49 -20.35
CA GLN A 140 -23.01 -0.16 -18.96
C GLN A 140 -23.60 1.21 -18.58
N GLU A 141 -23.45 2.22 -19.44
CA GLU A 141 -24.00 3.56 -19.21
C GLU A 141 -25.53 3.58 -19.30
N GLN A 142 -26.11 2.83 -20.25
CA GLN A 142 -27.56 2.70 -20.39
C GLN A 142 -28.22 1.95 -19.22
N GLU A 143 -27.58 0.88 -18.72
CA GLU A 143 -28.04 0.14 -17.54
C GLU A 143 -28.01 1.00 -16.28
N ARG A 144 -27.03 1.92 -16.17
CA ARG A 144 -27.01 2.91 -15.08
C ARG A 144 -28.16 3.90 -15.19
N GLU A 145 -28.45 4.45 -16.37
CA GLU A 145 -29.58 5.39 -16.52
C GLU A 145 -30.93 4.74 -16.19
N ALA A 146 -31.02 3.42 -16.23
CA ALA A 146 -32.21 2.65 -15.89
C ALA A 146 -32.38 2.32 -14.39
N ILE A 147 -31.37 2.59 -13.54
CA ILE A 147 -31.36 2.32 -12.09
C ILE A 147 -31.50 3.63 -11.30
#